data_AF-A0A1H6G0Z3-F1
#
_entry.id   AF-A0A1H6G0Z3-F1
#
_cell.length_a   1.000
_cell.length_b   1.000
_cell.length_c   1.000
_cell.angle_alpha   90.00
_cell.angle_beta   90.00
_cell.angle_gamma   90.00
#
_symmetry.space_group_name_H-M   'P 1'
#
loop_
_entity.id
_entity.type
_entity.pdbx_description
1 polymer ?
#
loop_
_entity_poly.entity_id
_entity_poly.type
_entity_poly.pdbx_seq_one_letter_code
_entity_poly.pdbx_strand_id
1 'polypeptide(L)'
;MTDAIPPKGQLIAGHVLSGLVILFLLFDAGLKLIAPQIAIMHSPPGLGWPLDGPTMYMLGTLLLIPTLLYIWPRTAILGAILITGYLGGAIGTHVRIGSPLFSHSLFGVYLGVMLWGGLWLRDPRVRALIPLRAGAGA
;
A
#
# COMPACT_ATOMS: atom_id res chain seq x y z
N MET A 1 7.64 -6.98 29.14
CA MET A 1 7.50 -7.12 27.68
C MET A 1 8.67 -6.35 27.07
N THR A 2 9.71 -7.02 26.60
CA THR A 2 11.01 -6.39 26.33
C THR A 2 10.91 -5.40 25.16
N ASP A 3 11.01 -4.11 25.46
CA ASP A 3 11.34 -3.02 24.53
C ASP A 3 12.77 -3.17 24.02
N ALA A 4 13.08 -4.31 23.40
CA ALA A 4 14.36 -4.49 22.74
C ALA A 4 14.40 -3.53 21.55
N ILE A 5 15.31 -2.56 21.61
CA ILE A 5 15.57 -1.61 20.53
C ILE A 5 15.86 -2.44 19.27
N PRO A 6 15.09 -2.30 18.18
CA PRO A 6 15.31 -3.07 16.98
C PRO A 6 16.72 -2.80 16.43
N PRO A 7 17.44 -3.82 15.94
CA PRO A 7 18.78 -3.64 15.40
C PRO A 7 18.76 -2.67 14.21
N LYS A 8 19.84 -1.91 14.03
CA LYS A 8 19.95 -0.85 13.01
C LYS A 8 19.56 -1.33 11.60
N GLY A 9 19.95 -2.54 11.22
CA GLY A 9 19.58 -3.13 9.91
C GLY A 9 18.08 -3.31 9.73
N GLN A 10 17.36 -3.71 10.79
CA GLN A 10 15.90 -3.86 10.76
C GLN A 10 15.21 -2.51 10.55
N LEU A 11 15.67 -1.47 11.24
CA LEU A 11 15.15 -0.11 11.06
C LEU A 11 15.41 0.40 9.65
N ILE A 12 16.61 0.21 9.10
CA ILE A 12 16.95 0.64 7.74
C ILE A 12 16.04 -0.07 6.73
N ALA A 13 15.90 -1.40 6.82
CA ALA A 13 15.02 -2.15 5.94
C ALA A 13 13.56 -1.65 6.01
N GLY A 14 13.06 -1.36 7.23
CA GLY A 14 11.73 -0.81 7.43
C GLY A 14 11.51 0.56 6.76
N HIS A 15 12.51 1.45 6.84
CA HIS A 15 12.45 2.77 6.20
C HIS A 15 12.56 2.67 4.68
N VAL A 16 13.43 1.80 4.16
CA VAL A 16 13.56 1.58 2.71
C VAL A 16 12.26 1.05 2.12
N LEU A 17 11.67 0.00 2.73
CA LEU A 17 10.39 -0.54 2.27
C LEU A 17 9.27 0.49 2.34
N SER A 18 9.17 1.23 3.46
CA SER A 18 8.18 2.29 3.60
C SER A 18 8.37 3.38 2.56
N GLY A 19 9.60 3.81 2.31
CA GLY A 19 9.95 4.85 1.33
C GLY A 19 9.60 4.43 -0.09
N LEU A 20 9.90 3.19 -0.49
CA LEU A 20 9.55 2.65 -1.80
C LEU A 20 8.03 2.63 -2.01
N VAL A 21 7.27 2.17 -1.02
CA VAL A 21 5.80 2.15 -1.09
C VAL A 21 5.25 3.57 -1.15
N ILE A 22 5.72 4.48 -0.30
CA ILE A 22 5.29 5.88 -0.30
C ILE A 22 5.55 6.53 -1.66
N LEU A 23 6.75 6.36 -2.21
CA LEU A 23 7.13 6.94 -3.50
C LEU A 23 6.23 6.41 -4.62
N PHE A 24 5.99 5.10 -4.65
CA PHE A 24 5.11 4.49 -5.63
C PHE A 24 3.67 5.01 -5.51
N LEU A 25 3.10 5.05 -4.30
CA LEU A 25 1.71 5.47 -4.09
C LEU A 25 1.51 6.96 -4.37
N LEU A 26 2.48 7.81 -4.01
CA LEU A 26 2.45 9.23 -4.36
C LEU A 26 2.57 9.45 -5.86
N PHE A 27 3.43 8.70 -6.53
CA PHE A 27 3.53 8.73 -7.98
C PHE A 27 2.21 8.31 -8.63
N ASP A 28 1.64 7.16 -8.23
CA ASP A 28 0.38 6.65 -8.79
C ASP A 28 -0.81 7.61 -8.56
N ALA A 29 -0.96 8.13 -7.34
CA ALA A 29 -1.99 9.12 -7.02
C ALA A 29 -1.75 10.43 -7.78
N GLY A 30 -0.51 10.91 -7.81
CA GLY A 30 -0.13 12.14 -8.50
C GLY A 30 -0.40 12.06 -10.01
N LEU A 31 -0.13 10.92 -10.64
CA LEU A 31 -0.41 10.70 -12.06
C LEU A 31 -1.90 10.81 -12.36
N LYS A 32 -2.75 10.21 -11.51
CA LYS A 32 -4.21 10.30 -11.62
C LYS A 32 -4.74 11.73 -11.41
N LEU A 33 -4.12 12.53 -10.55
CA LEU A 33 -4.58 13.87 -10.20
C LEU A 33 -4.06 14.98 -11.13
N ILE A 34 -2.80 14.89 -11.54
CA ILE A 34 -2.12 15.93 -12.33
C ILE A 34 -2.25 15.64 -13.82
N ALA A 35 -2.18 14.38 -14.22
CA ALA A 35 -2.16 13.95 -15.61
C ALA A 35 -3.13 12.78 -15.87
N PRO A 36 -4.45 12.96 -15.60
CA PRO A 36 -5.44 11.88 -15.71
C PRO A 36 -5.48 11.24 -17.09
N GLN A 37 -5.25 12.01 -18.16
CA GLN A 37 -5.18 11.51 -19.53
C GLN A 37 -4.06 10.47 -19.71
N ILE A 38 -2.90 10.70 -19.09
CA ILE A 38 -1.76 9.76 -19.12
C ILE A 38 -2.10 8.51 -18.30
N ALA A 39 -2.73 8.68 -17.13
CA ALA A 39 -3.16 7.56 -16.29
C ALA A 39 -4.19 6.67 -17.02
N ILE A 40 -5.13 7.27 -17.74
CA ILE A 40 -6.13 6.57 -18.55
C ILE A 40 -5.45 5.80 -19.69
N MET A 41 -4.52 6.43 -20.41
CA MET A 41 -3.81 5.80 -21.54
C MET A 41 -3.06 4.52 -21.14
N HIS A 42 -2.51 4.47 -19.92
CA HIS A 42 -1.76 3.33 -19.41
C HIS A 42 -2.60 2.36 -18.58
N SER A 43 -3.89 2.65 -18.39
CA SER A 43 -4.80 1.75 -17.69
C SER A 43 -5.17 0.57 -18.60
N PRO A 44 -5.19 -0.67 -18.08
CA PRO A 44 -5.62 -1.82 -18.88
C PRO A 44 -7.00 -1.61 -19.50
N PRO A 45 -7.18 -1.96 -20.78
CA PRO A 45 -8.49 -1.88 -21.40
C PRO A 45 -9.46 -2.87 -20.72
N GLY A 46 -10.75 -2.54 -20.71
CA GLY A 46 -11.77 -3.46 -20.21
C GLY A 46 -11.82 -3.64 -18.69
N LEU A 47 -11.23 -2.73 -17.91
CA LEU A 47 -11.36 -2.68 -16.44
C LEU A 47 -12.82 -2.73 -15.95
N GLY A 48 -13.77 -2.32 -16.79
CA GLY A 48 -15.20 -2.26 -16.47
C GLY A 48 -15.55 -1.14 -15.51
N TRP A 49 -14.62 -0.19 -15.33
CA TRP A 49 -14.81 1.11 -14.69
C TRP A 49 -14.78 2.20 -15.75
N PRO A 50 -15.50 3.33 -15.56
CA PRO A 50 -15.33 4.49 -16.43
C PRO A 50 -13.86 4.96 -16.40
N LEU A 51 -13.24 5.06 -17.59
CA LEU A 51 -11.89 5.58 -17.74
C LEU A 51 -11.96 7.06 -18.15
N ASP A 52 -12.43 7.88 -17.21
CA ASP A 52 -12.62 9.31 -17.38
C ASP A 52 -11.93 10.12 -16.28
N GLY A 53 -11.82 11.44 -16.50
CA GLY A 53 -11.20 12.37 -15.54
C GLY A 53 -11.80 12.28 -14.14
N PRO A 54 -13.14 12.35 -13.97
CA PRO A 54 -13.79 12.23 -12.67
C PRO A 54 -13.41 10.95 -11.91
N THR A 55 -13.41 9.79 -12.57
CA THR A 55 -13.01 8.54 -11.93
C THR A 55 -11.54 8.57 -11.51
N MET A 56 -10.64 9.09 -12.36
CA MET A 56 -9.23 9.24 -12.01
C MET A 56 -9.02 10.16 -10.83
N TYR A 57 -9.71 11.30 -10.78
CA TYR A 57 -9.61 12.22 -9.65
C TYR A 57 -10.09 11.61 -8.34
N MET A 58 -11.18 10.85 -8.39
CA MET A 58 -11.70 10.12 -7.23
C MET A 58 -10.71 9.05 -6.76
N LEU A 59 -10.22 8.19 -7.66
CA LEU A 59 -9.24 7.15 -7.34
C LEU A 59 -7.92 7.73 -6.83
N GLY A 60 -7.43 8.82 -7.42
CA GLY A 60 -6.24 9.52 -6.98
C GLY A 60 -6.39 10.12 -5.59
N THR A 61 -7.54 10.73 -5.29
CA THR A 61 -7.83 11.30 -3.97
C THR A 61 -7.98 10.22 -2.89
N LEU A 62 -8.70 9.14 -3.22
CA LEU A 62 -8.87 7.98 -2.33
C LEU A 62 -7.56 7.26 -2.03
N LEU A 63 -6.54 7.38 -2.88
CA LEU A 63 -5.20 6.86 -2.61
C LEU A 63 -4.31 7.87 -1.89
N LEU A 64 -4.37 9.15 -2.29
CA LEU A 64 -3.51 10.20 -1.75
C LEU A 64 -3.77 10.42 -0.26
N ILE A 65 -5.03 10.53 0.17
CA ILE A 65 -5.37 10.81 1.58
C ILE A 65 -4.80 9.71 2.51
N PRO A 66 -5.06 8.41 2.28
CA PRO A 66 -4.43 7.33 3.05
C PRO A 66 -2.90 7.34 3.00
N THR A 67 -2.31 7.68 1.86
CA THR A 67 -0.85 7.77 1.71
C THR A 67 -0.26 8.87 2.58
N LEU A 68 -0.89 10.05 2.64
CA LEU A 68 -0.47 11.13 3.54
C LEU A 68 -0.61 10.72 5.01
N LEU A 69 -1.69 10.02 5.37
CA LEU A 69 -1.86 9.45 6.71
C LEU A 69 -0.77 8.40 7.03
N TYR A 70 -0.35 7.61 6.05
CA TYR A 70 0.70 6.60 6.22
C TYR A 70 2.09 7.22 6.45
N ILE A 71 2.39 8.32 5.77
CA ILE A 71 3.64 9.09 5.93
C ILE A 71 3.75 9.65 7.35
N TRP A 72 2.65 10.15 7.90
CA TRP A 72 2.66 10.78 9.21
C TRP A 72 2.72 9.74 10.34
N PRO A 73 3.77 9.68 11.17
CA PRO A 73 4.01 8.57 12.09
C PRO A 73 2.86 8.31 13.07
N ARG A 74 2.14 9.36 13.51
CA ARG A 74 1.02 9.23 14.45
C ARG A 74 -0.22 8.57 13.85
N THR A 75 -0.37 8.62 12.53
CA THR A 75 -1.52 8.09 11.79
C THR A 75 -1.13 6.93 10.87
N ALA A 76 0.13 6.48 10.93
CA ALA A 76 0.67 5.53 9.97
C ALA A 76 -0.13 4.23 9.89
N ILE A 77 -0.59 3.70 11.03
CA ILE A 77 -1.42 2.49 11.09
C ILE A 77 -2.77 2.72 10.38
N LEU A 78 -3.42 3.86 10.61
CA LEU A 78 -4.69 4.19 9.93
C LEU A 78 -4.49 4.31 8.42
N GLY A 79 -3.43 5.00 7.98
CA GLY A 79 -3.06 5.08 6.57
C GLY A 79 -2.84 3.70 5.97
N ALA A 80 -2.11 2.81 6.66
CA ALA A 80 -1.86 1.44 6.20
C ALA A 80 -3.16 0.63 6.03
N ILE A 81 -4.10 0.74 6.97
CA ILE A 81 -5.41 0.09 6.90
C ILE A 81 -6.20 0.57 5.67
N LEU A 82 -6.28 1.89 5.48
CA LEU A 82 -7.03 2.46 4.36
C LEU A 82 -6.39 2.12 3.00
N ILE A 83 -5.06 2.17 2.90
CA ILE A 83 -4.33 1.71 1.70
C ILE A 83 -4.59 0.22 1.45
N THR A 84 -4.66 -0.61 2.49
CA THR A 84 -4.97 -2.05 2.33
C THR A 84 -6.35 -2.26 1.71
N GLY A 85 -7.36 -1.49 2.15
CA GLY A 85 -8.68 -1.50 1.53
C GLY A 85 -8.65 -1.08 0.05
N TYR A 86 -7.92 0.00 -0.26
CA TYR A 86 -7.74 0.47 -1.64
C TYR A 86 -7.07 -0.60 -2.53
N LEU A 87 -5.98 -1.21 -2.06
CA LEU A 87 -5.27 -2.27 -2.77
C LEU A 87 -6.15 -3.52 -2.95
N GLY A 88 -6.98 -3.86 -1.97
CA GLY A 88 -7.97 -4.95 -2.08
C GLY A 88 -8.95 -4.73 -3.24
N GLY A 89 -9.45 -3.50 -3.41
CA GLY A 89 -10.31 -3.13 -4.54
C GLY A 89 -9.59 -3.24 -5.89
N ALA A 90 -8.32 -2.85 -5.95
CA ALA A 90 -7.49 -2.99 -7.16
C ALA A 90 -7.27 -4.48 -7.53
N ILE A 91 -6.91 -5.31 -6.54
CA ILE A 91 -6.75 -6.76 -6.72
C ILE A 91 -8.06 -7.37 -7.22
N GLY A 92 -9.19 -7.05 -6.57
CA GLY A 92 -10.52 -7.55 -6.97
C GLY A 92 -10.89 -7.15 -8.40
N THR A 93 -10.56 -5.93 -8.81
CA THR A 93 -10.78 -5.47 -10.20
C THR A 93 -9.98 -6.28 -11.20
N HIS A 94 -8.69 -6.52 -10.94
CA HIS A 94 -7.83 -7.31 -11.81
C HIS A 94 -8.23 -8.79 -11.88
N VAL A 95 -8.61 -9.37 -10.74
CA VAL A 95 -9.12 -10.75 -10.68
C VAL A 95 -10.42 -10.90 -11.47
N ARG A 96 -11.37 -9.95 -11.32
CA ARG A 96 -12.64 -9.96 -12.05
C ARG A 96 -12.46 -10.03 -13.57
N ILE A 97 -11.47 -9.32 -14.11
CA ILE A 97 -11.23 -9.25 -15.56
C ILE A 97 -10.21 -10.28 -16.05
N GLY A 98 -9.74 -11.20 -15.19
CA GLY A 98 -8.77 -12.22 -15.56
C GLY A 98 -7.39 -11.67 -15.91
N SER A 99 -6.96 -10.57 -15.30
CA SER A 99 -5.62 -10.00 -15.53
C SER A 99 -4.51 -11.00 -15.14
N PRO A 100 -3.32 -10.91 -15.77
CA PRO A 100 -2.21 -11.82 -15.45
C PRO A 100 -1.85 -11.79 -13.96
N LEU A 101 -1.76 -12.98 -13.36
CA LEU A 101 -1.68 -13.16 -11.91
C LEU A 101 -0.47 -12.44 -11.31
N PHE A 102 0.73 -12.69 -11.83
CA PHE A 102 1.97 -12.23 -11.19
C PHE A 102 2.28 -10.75 -11.41
N SER A 103 1.74 -10.13 -12.46
CA SER A 103 2.06 -8.73 -12.81
C SER A 103 0.98 -7.74 -12.39
N HIS A 104 -0.31 -8.08 -12.50
CA HIS A 104 -1.40 -7.15 -12.20
C HIS A 104 -2.13 -7.53 -10.92
N SER A 105 -2.53 -8.79 -10.78
CA SER A 105 -3.36 -9.22 -9.64
C SER A 105 -2.56 -9.30 -8.33
N LEU A 106 -1.34 -9.83 -8.35
CA LEU A 106 -0.49 -9.93 -7.15
C LEU A 106 0.29 -8.65 -6.83
N PHE A 107 0.30 -7.68 -7.74
CA PHE A 107 1.03 -6.43 -7.52
C PHE A 107 0.57 -5.70 -6.25
N GLY A 108 -0.75 -5.62 -6.04
CA GLY A 108 -1.32 -5.06 -4.81
C GLY A 108 -0.94 -5.86 -3.56
N VAL A 109 -0.76 -7.18 -3.68
CA VAL A 109 -0.31 -8.04 -2.56
C VAL A 109 1.14 -7.72 -2.20
N TYR A 110 2.03 -7.59 -3.20
CA TYR A 110 3.42 -7.22 -2.97
C TYR A 110 3.53 -5.86 -2.26
N LEU A 111 2.76 -4.86 -2.72
CA LEU A 111 2.70 -3.56 -2.07
C LEU A 111 2.15 -3.64 -0.64
N GLY A 112 1.10 -4.42 -0.41
CA GLY A 112 0.55 -4.63 0.93
C GLY A 112 1.56 -5.25 1.89
N VAL A 113 2.30 -6.27 1.43
CA VAL A 113 3.38 -6.89 2.22
C VAL A 113 4.50 -5.91 2.51
N MET A 114 4.93 -5.10 1.54
CA MET A 114 5.96 -4.08 1.74
C MET A 114 5.49 -2.96 2.69
N LEU A 115 4.23 -2.54 2.58
CA LEU A 115 3.59 -1.52 3.40
C LEU A 115 3.59 -1.95 4.88
N TRP A 116 2.99 -3.11 5.16
CA TRP A 116 2.89 -3.63 6.52
C TRP A 116 4.23 -4.14 7.05
N GLY A 117 5.05 -4.77 6.21
CA GLY A 117 6.39 -5.21 6.57
C GLY A 117 7.31 -4.05 6.93
N GLY A 118 7.29 -2.97 6.16
CA GLY A 118 8.01 -1.73 6.47
C GLY A 118 7.62 -1.15 7.83
N LEU A 119 6.32 -1.12 8.12
CA LEU A 119 5.78 -0.66 9.40
C LEU A 119 6.13 -1.62 10.55
N TRP A 120 6.00 -2.93 10.36
CA TRP A 120 6.33 -3.96 11.33
C TRP A 120 7.81 -3.93 11.72
N LEU A 121 8.71 -3.66 10.76
CA LEU A 121 10.16 -3.57 11.03
C LEU A 121 10.51 -2.33 11.87
N ARG A 122 9.81 -1.21 11.69
CA ARG A 122 10.13 0.07 12.36
C ARG A 122 9.34 0.34 13.65
N ASP A 123 8.12 -0.20 13.79
CA ASP A 123 7.24 0.10 14.92
C ASP A 123 7.03 -1.12 15.85
N PRO A 124 7.52 -1.09 17.11
CA PRO A 124 7.32 -2.17 18.06
C PRO A 124 5.85 -2.40 18.43
N ARG A 125 5.00 -1.38 18.37
CA ARG A 125 3.55 -1.50 18.66
C ARG A 125 2.86 -2.36 17.62
N VAL A 126 3.25 -2.21 16.35
CA VAL A 126 2.73 -3.04 15.26
C VAL A 126 3.19 -4.48 15.39
N ARG A 127 4.43 -4.72 15.85
CA ARG A 127 4.90 -6.08 16.16
C ARG A 127 4.14 -6.73 17.32
N ALA A 128 3.74 -5.94 18.32
CA ALA A 128 2.94 -6.43 19.44
C ALA A 128 1.51 -6.82 19.00
N LEU A 129 0.93 -6.11 18.03
CA LEU A 129 -0.38 -6.42 17.47
C LEU A 129 -0.36 -7.58 16.47
N ILE A 130 0.73 -7.73 15.71
CA ILE A 130 0.90 -8.78 14.70
C ILE A 130 2.15 -9.62 15.04
N PRO A 131 2.06 -10.52 16.03
CA PRO A 131 3.16 -11.41 16.37
C PRO A 131 3.32 -12.48 15.28
N LEU A 132 4.50 -12.52 14.65
CA LEU A 132 4.83 -13.55 13.65
C LEU A 132 5.38 -14.84 14.28
N ARG A 133 5.35 -14.96 15.60
CA ARG A 133 5.67 -16.21 16.33
C ARG A 133 4.38 -16.88 16.79
N ALA A 134 4.24 -18.17 16.50
CA ALA A 134 3.31 -19.04 17.19
C ALA A 134 3.60 -19.01 18.70
N GLY A 135 2.55 -19.19 19.51
CA GLY A 135 2.66 -19.23 20.97
C GLY A 135 3.86 -20.07 21.42
N ALA A 136 4.62 -19.53 22.36
CA ALA A 136 5.56 -20.35 23.10
C ALA A 136 4.79 -21.49 23.79
N GLY A 137 5.44 -22.65 23.91
CA GLY A 137 4.95 -23.73 24.75
C GLY A 137 4.49 -23.18 26.10
N ALA A 138 3.32 -23.71 26.52
CA ALA A 138 2.90 -23.71 27.91
C ALA A 138 3.90 -24.48 28.77
#